data_AF-A0A1J5QJZ7-F1
#
_entry.id   AF-A0A1J5QJZ7-F1
#
_cell.length_a   1.000
_cell.length_b   1.000
_cell.length_c   1.000
_cell.angle_alpha   90.00
_cell.angle_beta   90.00
_cell.angle_gamma   90.00
#
_symmetry.space_group_name_H-M   'P 1'
#
loop_
_entity.id
_entity.type
_entity.pdbx_description
1 polymer ?
#
loop_
_entity_poly.entity_id
_entity_poly.type
_entity_poly.pdbx_seq_one_letter_code
_entity_poly.pdbx_strand_id
1 'polypeptide(L)'
;MNATETKPTPKNQPQYINAVAKGLEVIASGGSKADAARAIYEILLDEERDVLIQAFIEGATVTQKGSPTYFYNVKRQFERKQREEGKKPATKKKTPLNPV
;
A
#
# COMPACT_ATOMS: atom_id res chain seq x y z
N MET A 1 -21.21 -27.45 2.63
CA MET A 1 -20.77 -26.78 1.40
C MET A 1 -20.33 -25.39 1.80
N ASN A 2 -19.03 -25.05 1.85
CA ASN A 2 -18.62 -23.68 2.17
C ASN A 2 -17.45 -23.25 1.28
N ALA A 3 -17.76 -22.24 0.47
CA ALA A 3 -16.91 -21.29 -0.25
C ALA A 3 -15.67 -21.86 -0.96
N THR A 4 -15.77 -21.98 -2.27
CA THR A 4 -14.62 -21.90 -3.17
C THR A 4 -13.82 -20.64 -2.84
N GLU A 5 -12.67 -20.78 -2.19
CA GLU A 5 -11.66 -19.74 -2.06
C GLU A 5 -11.03 -19.49 -3.43
N THR A 6 -11.76 -18.85 -4.33
CA THR A 6 -11.18 -18.28 -5.54
C THR A 6 -10.24 -17.17 -5.12
N LYS A 7 -8.94 -17.47 -5.07
CA LYS A 7 -7.90 -16.47 -4.88
C LYS A 7 -8.11 -15.33 -5.89
N PRO A 8 -8.17 -14.07 -5.44
CA PRO A 8 -8.39 -12.95 -6.33
C PRO A 8 -7.22 -12.87 -7.33
N THR A 9 -7.54 -12.70 -8.60
CA THR A 9 -6.53 -12.60 -9.67
C THR A 9 -6.12 -11.14 -9.82
N PRO A 10 -4.84 -10.78 -9.58
CA PRO A 10 -4.37 -9.41 -9.76
C PRO A 10 -4.37 -9.04 -11.25
N LYS A 11 -4.67 -7.79 -11.55
CA LYS A 11 -4.56 -7.23 -12.89
C LYS A 11 -3.11 -7.18 -13.35
N ASN A 12 -2.17 -6.91 -12.44
CA ASN A 12 -0.75 -6.88 -12.72
C ASN A 12 0.04 -7.77 -11.74
N GLN A 13 0.30 -9.00 -12.16
CA GLN A 13 1.02 -10.00 -11.35
C GLN A 13 2.43 -9.54 -10.91
N PRO A 14 3.27 -8.92 -11.77
CA PRO A 14 4.54 -8.35 -11.33
C PRO A 14 4.42 -7.30 -10.23
N GLN A 15 3.44 -6.39 -10.33
CA GLN A 15 3.21 -5.38 -9.30
C GLN A 15 2.75 -6.01 -7.99
N TYR A 16 1.89 -7.02 -8.05
CA TYR A 16 1.45 -7.79 -6.89
C TYR A 16 2.63 -8.40 -6.14
N ILE A 17 3.53 -9.09 -6.86
CA ILE A 17 4.71 -9.74 -6.27
C ILE A 17 5.63 -8.69 -5.62
N ASN A 18 5.85 -7.57 -6.30
CA ASN A 18 6.65 -6.46 -5.77
C ASN A 18 6.03 -5.89 -4.49
N ALA A 19 4.72 -5.66 -4.48
CA ALA A 19 4.01 -5.13 -3.33
C ALA A 19 4.16 -6.06 -2.11
N VAL A 20 3.93 -7.37 -2.30
CA VAL A 20 4.10 -8.38 -1.24
C VAL A 20 5.54 -8.40 -0.73
N ALA A 21 6.52 -8.42 -1.63
CA ALA A 21 7.94 -8.38 -1.24
C ALA A 21 8.28 -7.13 -0.44
N LYS A 22 7.77 -5.96 -0.85
CA LYS A 22 7.97 -4.69 -0.14
C LYS A 22 7.35 -4.71 1.25
N GLY A 23 6.15 -5.27 1.39
CA GLY A 23 5.52 -5.47 2.69
C GLY A 23 6.38 -6.33 3.62
N LEU A 24 6.87 -7.47 3.12
CA LEU A 24 7.72 -8.38 3.89
C LEU A 24 9.04 -7.72 4.30
N GLU A 25 9.65 -6.92 3.41
CA GLU A 25 10.86 -6.14 3.71
C GLU A 25 10.62 -5.15 4.87
N VAL A 26 9.46 -4.47 4.87
CA VAL A 26 9.07 -3.57 5.97
C VAL A 26 8.93 -4.33 7.29
N ILE A 27 8.30 -5.51 7.28
CA ILE A 27 8.20 -6.34 8.49
C ILE A 27 9.59 -6.83 8.94
N ALA A 28 10.43 -7.28 8.01
CA ALA A 28 11.77 -7.79 8.29
C ALA A 28 12.71 -6.71 8.86
N SER A 29 12.52 -5.45 8.48
CA SER A 29 13.25 -4.30 9.02
C SER A 29 12.70 -3.79 10.37
N GLY A 30 11.68 -4.45 10.93
CA GLY A 30 11.09 -4.09 12.22
C GLY A 30 9.95 -3.07 12.14
N GLY A 31 9.46 -2.76 10.93
CA GLY A 31 8.29 -1.91 10.72
C GLY A 31 6.99 -2.56 11.18
N SER A 32 5.94 -1.75 11.37
CA SER A 32 4.64 -2.25 11.81
C SER A 32 3.84 -2.87 10.65
N LYS A 33 2.84 -3.70 10.98
CA LYS A 33 1.88 -4.23 9.99
C LYS A 33 1.16 -3.13 9.22
N ALA A 34 0.92 -1.99 9.87
CA ALA A 34 0.31 -0.84 9.23
C ALA A 34 1.27 -0.18 8.22
N ASP A 35 2.57 -0.15 8.50
CA ASP A 35 3.57 0.39 7.57
C ASP A 35 3.70 -0.52 6.33
N ALA A 36 3.77 -1.84 6.54
CA ALA A 36 3.79 -2.82 5.45
C ALA A 36 2.51 -2.74 4.59
N ALA A 37 1.34 -2.67 5.21
CA ALA A 37 0.07 -2.53 4.49
C ALA A 37 -0.03 -1.21 3.71
N ARG A 38 0.53 -0.11 4.22
CA ARG A 38 0.61 1.16 3.47
C ARG A 38 1.50 1.02 2.24
N ALA A 39 2.70 0.44 2.39
CA ALA A 39 3.61 0.23 1.27
C ALA A 39 2.98 -0.63 0.15
N ILE A 40 2.27 -1.70 0.52
CA ILE A 40 1.52 -2.54 -0.43
C ILE A 40 0.42 -1.73 -1.12
N TYR A 41 -0.38 -0.98 -0.35
CA TYR A 41 -1.51 -0.20 -0.88
C TYR A 41 -1.05 0.87 -1.88
N GLU A 42 0.07 1.54 -1.63
CA GLU A 42 0.63 2.56 -2.52
C GLU A 42 1.05 1.97 -3.89
N ILE A 43 1.47 0.70 -3.94
CA ILE A 43 1.87 0.02 -5.18
C ILE A 43 0.64 -0.50 -5.94
N LEU A 44 -0.40 -0.96 -5.22
CA LEU A 44 -1.58 -1.61 -5.78
C LEU A 44 -2.83 -0.72 -5.77
N LEU A 45 -2.69 0.60 -5.92
CA LEU A 45 -3.80 1.56 -5.89
C LEU A 45 -4.89 1.29 -6.93
N ASP A 46 -4.50 0.71 -8.07
CA ASP A 46 -5.38 0.45 -9.22
C ASP A 46 -5.97 -0.97 -9.21
N GLU A 47 -5.69 -1.76 -8.16
CA GLU A 47 -6.19 -3.12 -7.99
C GLU A 47 -7.49 -3.16 -7.19
N GLU A 48 -8.20 -4.29 -7.33
CA GLU A 48 -9.43 -4.51 -6.58
C GLU A 48 -9.17 -4.76 -5.09
N ARG A 49 -10.19 -4.48 -4.28
CA ARG A 49 -10.16 -4.65 -2.82
C ARG A 49 -9.69 -6.04 -2.40
N ASP A 50 -10.17 -7.09 -3.07
CA ASP A 50 -9.88 -8.46 -2.66
C ASP A 50 -8.43 -8.84 -2.97
N VAL A 51 -7.88 -8.37 -4.09
CA VAL A 51 -6.45 -8.48 -4.43
C VAL A 51 -5.58 -7.80 -3.37
N LEU A 52 -5.95 -6.58 -2.98
CA LEU A 52 -5.27 -5.83 -1.92
C LEU A 52 -5.32 -6.55 -0.56
N ILE A 53 -6.48 -7.11 -0.20
CA ILE A 53 -6.66 -7.88 1.03
C ILE A 53 -5.76 -9.11 1.05
N GLN A 54 -5.66 -9.82 -0.08
CA GLN A 54 -4.77 -10.97 -0.22
C GLN A 54 -3.31 -10.55 -0.08
N ALA A 55 -2.92 -9.45 -0.74
CA ALA A 55 -1.57 -8.90 -0.64
C ALA A 55 -1.21 -8.50 0.81
N PHE A 56 -2.16 -7.98 1.60
CA PHE A 56 -1.91 -7.66 3.01
C PHE A 56 -1.73 -8.90 3.89
N ILE A 57 -2.42 -9.99 3.57
CA ILE A 57 -2.26 -11.25 4.30
C ILE A 57 -0.85 -11.81 4.05
N GLU A 58 -0.43 -11.83 2.79
CA GLU A 58 0.86 -12.37 2.37
C GLU A 58 2.04 -11.46 2.73
N GLY A 59 1.91 -10.15 2.48
CA GLY A 59 3.00 -9.18 2.61
C GLY A 59 3.08 -8.45 3.95
N ALA A 60 1.96 -8.26 4.65
CA ALA A 60 1.93 -7.53 5.92
C ALA A 60 1.61 -8.44 7.13
N THR A 61 1.51 -9.76 6.92
CA THR A 61 1.20 -10.77 7.95
C THR A 61 -0.11 -10.46 8.72
N VAL A 62 -1.07 -9.85 8.02
CA VAL A 62 -2.38 -9.53 8.57
C VAL A 62 -3.27 -10.77 8.48
N THR A 63 -4.11 -11.00 9.49
CA THR A 63 -5.03 -12.14 9.46
C THR A 63 -6.14 -11.90 8.43
N GLN A 64 -6.67 -12.97 7.83
CA GLN A 64 -7.76 -12.88 6.86
C GLN A 64 -8.97 -12.10 7.40
N LYS A 65 -9.31 -12.29 8.68
CA LYS A 65 -10.39 -11.54 9.36
C LYS A 65 -10.04 -10.07 9.64
N GLY A 66 -8.76 -9.76 9.89
CA GLY A 66 -8.30 -8.41 10.17
C GLY A 66 -8.00 -7.57 8.92
N SER A 67 -7.70 -8.21 7.79
CA SER A 67 -7.28 -7.56 6.55
C SER A 67 -8.30 -6.53 6.02
N PRO A 68 -9.62 -6.79 6.02
CA PRO A 68 -10.62 -5.77 5.67
C PRO A 68 -10.50 -4.47 6.48
N THR A 69 -10.26 -4.57 7.79
CA THR A 69 -10.12 -3.39 8.67
C THR A 69 -8.85 -2.62 8.35
N TYR A 70 -7.74 -3.32 8.08
CA TYR A 70 -6.50 -2.69 7.64
C TYR A 70 -6.68 -1.95 6.32
N PHE A 71 -7.41 -2.51 5.35
CA PHE A 71 -7.72 -1.84 4.09
C PHE A 71 -8.40 -0.48 4.31
N TYR A 72 -9.49 -0.43 5.09
CA TYR A 72 -10.19 0.84 5.32
C TYR A 72 -9.33 1.86 6.06
N ASN A 73 -8.56 1.41 7.04
CA ASN A 73 -7.66 2.28 7.79
C ASN A 73 -6.55 2.85 6.90
N VAL A 74 -5.91 2.01 6.09
CA VAL A 74 -4.84 2.42 5.17
C VAL A 74 -5.40 3.36 4.09
N LYS A 75 -6.50 3.00 3.44
CA LYS A 75 -7.17 3.85 2.45
C LYS A 75 -7.51 5.23 3.02
N ARG A 76 -8.15 5.27 4.19
CA ARG A 76 -8.50 6.54 4.85
C ARG A 76 -7.27 7.38 5.15
N GLN A 77 -6.18 6.78 5.64
CA GLN A 77 -4.95 7.51 5.91
C GLN A 77 -4.27 8.00 4.64
N PHE A 78 -4.27 7.19 3.58
CA PHE A 78 -3.74 7.56 2.27
C PHE A 78 -4.50 8.74 1.68
N GLU A 79 -5.83 8.70 1.65
CA GLU A 79 -6.68 9.80 1.17
C GLU A 79 -6.47 11.10 1.98
N ARG A 80 -6.32 10.99 3.31
CA ARG A 80 -6.00 12.13 4.17
C ARG A 80 -4.63 12.72 3.83
N LYS A 81 -3.60 11.87 3.71
CA LYS A 81 -2.25 12.28 3.35
C LYS A 81 -2.24 12.97 1.99
N GLN A 82 -2.94 12.43 0.99
CA GLN A 82 -3.06 13.05 -0.34
C GLN A 82 -3.77 14.41 -0.30
N ARG A 83 -4.81 14.56 0.54
CA ARG A 83 -5.49 15.85 0.73
C ARG A 83 -4.60 16.87 1.44
N GLU A 84 -3.81 16.44 2.41
CA GLU A 84 -2.88 17.28 3.17
C GLU A 84 -1.67 17.68 2.32
N GLU A 85 -1.14 16.77 1.50
CA GLU A 85 -0.05 17.01 0.55
C GLU A 85 -0.50 17.87 -0.63
N GLY A 86 -1.72 17.67 -1.14
CA GLY A 86 -2.35 18.56 -2.12
C GLY A 86 -2.66 19.97 -1.58
N LYS A 87 -2.57 20.18 -0.26
CA LYS A 87 -2.67 21.49 0.40
C LYS A 87 -1.31 22.15 0.69
N LYS A 88 -0.17 21.47 0.47
CA LYS A 88 1.15 22.11 0.59
C LYS A 88 1.39 22.96 -0.67
N PRO A 89 1.67 24.27 -0.55
CA PRO A 89 2.02 25.08 -1.71
C PRO A 89 3.31 24.53 -2.30
N ALA A 90 3.36 24.42 -3.63
CA ALA A 90 4.54 24.04 -4.39
C ALA A 90 5.78 24.75 -3.82
N THR A 91 6.63 24.02 -3.12
CA THR A 91 7.95 24.51 -2.71
C THR A 91 8.73 24.75 -3.99
N LYS A 92 8.83 26.03 -4.36
CA LYS A 92 9.64 26.55 -5.46
C LYS A 92 11.01 25.85 -5.44
N LYS A 93 11.32 25.10 -6.50
CA LYS A 93 12.70 24.72 -6.83
C LYS A 93 13.49 26.03 -6.96
N LYS A 94 14.30 26.38 -5.96
CA LYS A 94 15.33 27.41 -6.13
C LYS A 94 16.43 26.80 -6.99
N THR A 95 16.41 27.09 -8.27
CA THR A 95 17.58 26.94 -9.15
C THR A 95 18.70 27.81 -8.55
N PRO A 96 19.85 27.26 -8.16
CA PRO A 96 20.98 28.12 -7.85
C PRO A 96 21.44 28.77 -9.16
N LEU A 97 21.31 30.09 -9.21
CA LEU A 97 21.89 30.92 -10.27
C LEU A 97 23.40 30.95 -10.03
N ASN A 98 24.19 30.33 -10.92
CA ASN A 98 25.64 30.48 -10.92
C ASN A 98 25.99 31.92 -11.28
N PRO A 99 26.78 32.65 -10.48
CA PRO A 99 27.41 33.88 -10.95
C PRO A 99 28.65 33.53 -11.79
N VAL A 100 28.79 34.25 -12.90
CA VAL A 100 29.93 34.27 -13.83
C VAL A 100 31.13 34.94 -13.16
#